data_AF-G5A0I0-F1
#
_entry.id   AF-G5A0I0-F1
#
_cell.length_a   1.000
_cell.length_b   1.000
_cell.length_c   1.000
_cell.angle_alpha   90.00
_cell.angle_beta   90.00
_cell.angle_gamma   90.00
#
_symmetry.space_group_name_H-M   'P 1'
#
loop_
_entity.id
_entity.type
_entity.pdbx_description
1 polymer ?
#
loop_
_entity_poly.entity_id
_entity_poly.type
_entity_poly.pdbx_seq_one_letter_code
_entity_poly.pdbx_strand_id
1 'polypeptide(L)'
;PVSVEHDATYCIDGPICSGSGASPAGSLCPVKGDAAIADCHSYLASYTGGESCVLPVDATCQVIKTGAWGCVIPGYPTPAPTTYEHATPAPT
;
A
#
# COMPACT_ATOMS: atom_id res chain seq x y z
N PRO A 1 -8.91 0.65 8.55
CA PRO A 1 -7.87 -0.36 8.22
C PRO A 1 -7.47 -0.23 6.75
N VAL A 2 -6.23 -0.55 6.43
CA VAL A 2 -5.67 -0.45 5.07
C VAL A 2 -4.96 -1.75 4.71
N SER A 3 -5.21 -2.24 3.50
CA SER A 3 -4.55 -3.44 2.97
C SER A 3 -3.32 -3.03 2.19
N VAL A 4 -2.20 -3.72 2.46
CA VAL A 4 -0.94 -3.51 1.78
C VAL A 4 -0.82 -4.54 0.65
N GLU A 5 -0.41 -4.11 -0.54
CA GLU A 5 -0.27 -5.01 -1.68
C GLU A 5 0.73 -6.13 -1.37
N HIS A 6 0.31 -7.39 -1.64
CA HIS A 6 1.09 -8.60 -1.33
C HIS A 6 1.36 -8.85 0.16
N ASP A 7 0.63 -8.18 1.05
CA ASP A 7 0.84 -8.29 2.49
C ASP A 7 -0.49 -8.24 3.27
N ALA A 8 -0.42 -8.12 4.59
CA ALA A 8 -1.57 -8.21 5.47
C ALA A 8 -2.36 -6.88 5.52
N THR A 9 -3.44 -6.88 6.31
CA THR A 9 -4.26 -5.70 6.57
C THR A 9 -3.89 -5.07 7.91
N TYR A 10 -3.55 -3.79 7.88
CA TYR A 10 -3.05 -3.03 9.03
C TYR A 10 -4.07 -2.00 9.51
N CYS A 11 -4.05 -1.72 10.81
CA CYS A 11 -4.87 -0.67 11.39
C CYS A 11 -4.01 0.55 11.69
N ILE A 12 -4.16 1.60 10.88
CA ILE A 12 -3.48 2.88 11.07
C ILE A 12 -4.47 3.98 11.37
N ASP A 13 -4.00 5.01 12.06
CA ASP A 13 -4.79 6.20 12.39
C ASP A 13 -4.57 7.30 11.34
N GLY A 14 -5.66 7.93 10.89
CA GLY A 14 -5.64 9.01 9.91
C GLY A 14 -6.11 8.64 8.49
N PRO A 15 -6.00 9.59 7.54
CA PRO A 15 -6.44 9.40 6.16
C PRO A 15 -5.57 8.35 5.43
N ILE A 16 -6.10 7.13 5.36
CA ILE A 16 -5.46 5.98 4.71
C ILE A 16 -5.23 6.21 3.21
N CYS A 17 -4.16 5.62 2.68
CA CYS A 17 -3.89 5.54 1.26
C CYS A 17 -4.97 4.74 0.54
N SER A 18 -5.93 5.46 0.01
CA SER A 18 -7.07 4.92 -0.71
C SER A 18 -7.63 6.01 -1.62
N GLY A 19 -8.40 5.62 -2.62
CA GLY A 19 -9.00 6.54 -3.59
C GLY A 19 -8.68 6.16 -5.02
N SER A 20 -9.32 6.87 -5.96
CA SER A 20 -9.20 6.63 -7.38
C SER A 20 -9.14 7.99 -8.11
N GLY A 21 -8.19 8.14 -9.03
CA GLY A 21 -7.96 9.38 -9.77
C GLY A 21 -6.62 10.07 -9.44
N ALA A 22 -6.52 11.35 -9.80
CA ALA A 22 -5.27 12.12 -9.74
C ALA A 22 -4.78 12.40 -8.31
N SER A 23 -5.66 12.32 -7.31
CA SER A 23 -5.33 12.56 -5.90
C SER A 23 -5.90 11.45 -5.04
N PRO A 24 -5.15 10.95 -4.05
CA PRO A 24 -5.70 9.98 -3.12
C PRO A 24 -6.62 10.66 -2.11
N ALA A 25 -7.55 9.90 -1.53
CA ALA A 25 -8.34 10.31 -0.36
C ALA A 25 -7.48 10.44 0.91
N GLY A 26 -6.32 9.77 0.94
CA GLY A 26 -5.33 9.88 2.01
C GLY A 26 -3.96 9.37 1.56
N SER A 27 -2.89 9.74 2.25
CA SER A 27 -1.53 9.34 1.87
C SER A 27 -0.84 8.48 2.92
N LEU A 28 -1.55 8.10 3.98
CA LEU A 28 -0.98 7.33 5.08
C LEU A 28 -0.99 5.84 4.77
N CYS A 29 0.16 5.23 5.02
CA CYS A 29 0.38 3.80 4.96
C CYS A 29 1.00 3.33 6.27
N PRO A 30 0.84 2.05 6.63
CA PRO A 30 1.48 1.48 7.80
C PRO A 30 3.00 1.56 7.66
N VAL A 31 3.65 1.79 8.79
CA VAL A 31 5.10 1.97 8.86
C VAL A 31 5.75 0.74 9.46
N LYS A 32 7.07 0.66 9.41
CA LYS A 32 7.79 -0.44 10.05
C LYS A 32 7.40 -0.55 11.53
N GLY A 33 7.01 -1.75 11.95
CA GLY A 33 6.58 -2.02 13.32
C GLY A 33 5.07 -1.98 13.54
N ASP A 34 4.27 -1.60 12.53
CA ASP A 34 2.81 -1.73 12.60
C ASP A 34 2.39 -3.20 12.63
N ALA A 35 1.42 -3.52 13.49
CA ALA A 35 0.87 -4.86 13.62
C ALA A 35 -0.35 -5.03 12.70
N ALA A 36 -0.37 -6.12 11.94
CA ALA A 36 -1.52 -6.48 11.14
C ALA A 36 -2.68 -6.92 12.03
N ILE A 37 -3.89 -6.57 11.63
CA ILE A 37 -5.13 -6.98 12.31
C ILE A 37 -5.88 -8.08 11.56
N ALA A 38 -5.57 -8.30 10.28
CA ALA A 38 -6.23 -9.26 9.42
C ALA A 38 -5.33 -9.66 8.25
N ASP A 39 -5.69 -10.75 7.55
CA ASP A 39 -4.98 -11.27 6.37
C ASP A 39 -3.50 -11.60 6.63
N CYS A 40 -3.15 -11.90 7.89
CA CYS A 40 -1.80 -12.31 8.25
C CYS A 40 -1.59 -13.78 7.94
N HIS A 41 -0.67 -14.08 7.03
CA HIS A 41 -0.33 -15.43 6.64
C HIS A 41 1.16 -15.72 6.79
N SER A 42 1.50 -16.99 7.03
CA SER A 42 2.88 -17.43 7.26
C SER A 42 3.82 -17.29 6.06
N TYR A 43 3.28 -17.10 4.85
CA TYR A 43 4.05 -16.87 3.63
C TYR A 43 4.38 -15.39 3.40
N LEU A 44 3.85 -14.48 4.23
CA LEU A 44 4.10 -13.05 4.11
C LEU A 44 5.46 -12.68 4.70
N ALA A 45 6.12 -11.70 4.09
CA ALA A 45 7.39 -11.16 4.62
C ALA A 45 7.21 -10.50 6.00
N SER A 46 6.01 -9.99 6.28
CA SER A 46 5.66 -9.39 7.56
C SER A 46 5.35 -10.40 8.65
N TYR A 47 5.31 -11.70 8.35
CA TYR A 47 4.98 -12.72 9.34
C TYR A 47 6.11 -12.89 10.37
N THR A 48 5.81 -12.57 11.64
CA THR A 48 6.78 -12.66 12.74
C THR A 48 6.62 -13.92 13.59
N GLY A 49 5.54 -14.67 13.41
CA GLY A 49 5.26 -15.93 14.12
C GLY A 49 3.94 -15.90 14.90
N GLY A 50 3.34 -17.08 15.10
CA GLY A 50 2.13 -17.25 15.92
C GLY A 50 0.93 -16.39 15.48
N GLU A 51 0.67 -16.30 14.17
CA GLU A 51 -0.40 -15.46 13.57
C GLU A 51 -0.19 -13.94 13.73
N SER A 52 0.99 -13.50 14.16
CA SER A 52 1.33 -12.07 14.25
C SER A 52 2.12 -11.63 13.01
N CYS A 53 1.62 -10.63 12.30
CA CYS A 53 2.35 -9.96 11.23
C CYS A 53 2.72 -8.55 11.67
N VAL A 54 3.98 -8.19 11.50
CA VAL A 54 4.52 -6.88 11.77
C VAL A 54 5.27 -6.40 10.54
N LEU A 55 4.92 -5.21 10.08
CA LEU A 55 5.51 -4.65 8.86
C LEU A 55 7.03 -4.50 9.05
N PRO A 56 7.87 -5.13 8.20
CA PRO A 56 9.32 -5.11 8.36
C PRO A 56 9.95 -3.81 7.84
N VAL A 57 9.24 -3.12 6.95
CA VAL A 57 9.64 -1.87 6.29
C VAL A 57 8.43 -0.97 6.10
N ASP A 58 8.65 0.32 5.86
CA ASP A 58 7.58 1.30 5.70
C ASP A 58 6.85 1.14 4.37
N ALA A 59 5.53 1.00 4.40
CA ALA A 59 4.74 0.97 3.17
C ALA A 59 4.59 2.38 2.59
N THR A 60 4.57 2.46 1.27
CA THR A 60 4.48 3.73 0.53
C THR A 60 3.14 3.81 -0.19
N CYS A 61 2.50 4.98 -0.16
CA CYS A 61 1.26 5.22 -0.88
C CYS A 61 1.56 5.44 -2.36
N GLN A 62 1.10 4.54 -3.23
CA GLN A 62 1.34 4.60 -4.67
C GLN A 62 0.08 4.21 -5.47
N VAL A 63 0.04 4.59 -6.73
CA VAL A 63 -1.02 4.15 -7.64
C VAL A 63 -0.75 2.70 -8.06
N ILE A 64 -1.67 1.81 -7.73
CA ILE A 64 -1.65 0.40 -8.15
C ILE A 64 -2.20 0.25 -9.57
N LYS A 65 -2.00 -0.92 -10.19
CA LYS A 65 -2.32 -1.17 -11.61
C LYS A 65 -3.75 -0.84 -12.03
N THR A 66 -4.70 -0.86 -11.10
CA THR A 66 -6.11 -0.54 -11.34
C THR A 66 -6.37 0.96 -11.46
N GLY A 67 -5.36 1.82 -11.27
CA GLY A 67 -5.53 3.28 -11.20
C GLY A 67 -6.06 3.78 -9.85
N ALA A 68 -6.17 2.90 -8.87
CA ALA A 68 -6.46 3.23 -7.49
C ALA A 68 -5.17 3.49 -6.70
N TRP A 69 -5.29 4.22 -5.59
CA TRP A 69 -4.21 4.40 -4.63
C TRP A 69 -4.22 3.26 -3.62
N GLY A 70 -3.04 2.71 -3.33
CA GLY A 70 -2.84 1.66 -2.35
C GLY A 70 -1.45 1.69 -1.73
N CYS A 71 -1.31 1.04 -0.59
CA CYS A 71 -0.02 0.91 0.08
C CYS A 71 0.78 -0.23 -0.52
N VAL A 72 2.04 0.03 -0.86
CA VAL A 72 2.98 -0.97 -1.41
C VAL A 72 4.26 -1.02 -0.57
N ILE A 73 4.82 -2.20 -0.40
CA ILE A 73 6.08 -2.40 0.34
C ILE A 73 7.27 -2.21 -0.62
N PRO A 74 8.20 -1.27 -0.34
CA PRO A 74 9.39 -1.08 -1.18
C PRO A 74 10.33 -2.29 -1.04
N GLY A 75 10.53 -3.03 -2.13
CA GLY A 75 11.40 -4.21 -2.17
C GLY A 75 10.70 -5.49 -2.65
N TYR A 76 9.37 -5.52 -2.65
CA TYR A 76 8.65 -6.42 -3.54
C TYR A 76 8.65 -5.80 -4.94
N PRO A 77 9.00 -6.56 -5.99
CA PRO A 77 8.83 -6.09 -7.35
C PRO A 77 7.33 -6.05 -7.65
N THR A 78 6.63 -5.03 -7.16
CA THR A 78 5.48 -4.55 -7.90
C THR A 78 6.05 -4.19 -9.28
N PRO A 79 5.52 -4.73 -10.41
CA PRO A 79 5.91 -4.23 -11.71
C PRO A 79 5.65 -2.74 -11.65
N ALA A 80 6.72 -1.94 -11.66
CA ALA A 80 6.67 -0.51 -11.40
C ALA A 80 5.47 0.09 -12.15
N PRO A 81 4.69 1.01 -11.56
CA PRO A 81 3.89 1.88 -12.39
C PRO A 81 4.89 2.54 -13.32
N THR A 82 4.90 2.12 -14.59
CA THR A 82 5.47 2.89 -15.69
C THR A 82 5.03 4.30 -15.44
N THR A 83 5.98 5.21 -15.23
CA THR A 83 5.74 6.65 -15.12
C THR A 83 4.72 7.00 -16.18
N TYR A 84 3.46 7.17 -15.79
CA TYR A 84 2.49 7.82 -16.64
C TYR A 84 2.85 9.30 -16.52
N GLU A 85 3.87 9.68 -17.29
CA GLU A 85 3.95 10.97 -17.98
C GLU A 85 2.69 11.08 -18.86
N HIS A 86 1.49 11.03 -18.28
CA HIS A 86 0.28 11.36 -18.99
C HIS A 86 0.15 12.86 -18.87
N ALA A 87 0.92 13.57 -19.70
CA ALA A 87 0.57 14.90 -20.10
C ALA A 87 -0.87 14.85 -20.62
N THR A 88 -1.80 15.40 -19.86
CA THR A 88 -3.14 15.72 -20.34
C THR A 88 -2.97 16.76 -21.45
N PRO A 89 -3.27 16.48 -22.74
CA PRO A 89 -3.51 17.58 -23.66
C PRO A 89 -4.82 18.24 -23.24
N ALA A 90 -4.76 19.54 -22.98
CA ALA A 90 -5.93 20.37 -22.75
C ALA A 90 -6.89 20.30 -23.96
N PRO A 91 -8.21 20.21 -23.76
CA PRO A 91 -9.16 20.29 -24.87
C PRO A 91 -9.18 21.73 -25.43
N THR A 92 -9.09 21.85 -26.76
CA THR A 92 -9.31 23.10 -27.52
C THR A 92 -10.75 23.18 -28.00
#